data_AF-A0A517LQ43-F1
#
_entry.id   AF-A0A517LQ43-F1
#
_cell.length_a   1.000
_cell.length_b   1.000
_cell.length_c   1.000
_cell.angle_alpha   90.00
_cell.angle_beta   90.00
_cell.angle_gamma   90.00
#
_symmetry.space_group_name_H-M   'P 1'
#
loop_
_entity.id
_entity.type
_entity.pdbx_description
1 polymer ?
#
loop_
_entity_poly.entity_id
_entity_poly.type
_entity_poly.pdbx_seq_one_letter_code
_entity_poly.pdbx_strand_id
1 'polypeptide(L)'
;MARSITPSDAKSAPPQLLPKTFLDLPHELRQKIIFETYESMQCIANRSDTIYQSFFLKVLIETSSDEVSGPRLLASHITRHPVFRFVSEGFLHQVEEWTSTLKEVHKEISVDVDYVIGKVDWIQTLKEAIELASTVGW
;
A
#
# COMPACT_ATOMS: atom_id res chain seq x y z
N MET A 1 -23.80 -69.42 -20.94
CA MET A 1 -22.84 -68.37 -21.33
C MET A 1 -23.29 -67.06 -20.70
N ALA A 2 -22.75 -66.70 -19.53
CA ALA A 2 -23.08 -65.45 -18.84
C ALA A 2 -22.01 -64.39 -19.15
N ARG A 3 -22.43 -63.22 -19.65
CA ARG A 3 -21.54 -62.10 -19.96
C ARG A 3 -21.16 -61.39 -18.66
N SER A 4 -19.85 -61.32 -18.39
CA SER A 4 -19.25 -60.50 -17.34
C SER A 4 -19.35 -59.03 -17.72
N ILE A 5 -20.02 -58.23 -16.89
CA ILE A 5 -20.05 -56.77 -17.01
C ILE A 5 -18.89 -56.24 -16.17
N THR A 6 -17.81 -55.81 -16.82
CA THR A 6 -16.79 -54.97 -16.17
C THR A 6 -17.34 -53.56 -16.02
N PRO A 7 -17.33 -52.96 -14.82
CA PRO A 7 -17.59 -51.53 -14.69
C PRO A 7 -16.34 -50.77 -15.14
N SER A 8 -16.32 -50.38 -16.42
CA SER A 8 -15.56 -49.23 -16.89
C SER A 8 -16.30 -47.97 -16.44
N ASP A 9 -15.54 -46.93 -16.13
CA ASP A 9 -16.00 -45.55 -15.91
C ASP A 9 -16.36 -45.21 -14.46
N ALA A 10 -15.39 -45.39 -13.57
CA ALA A 10 -15.21 -44.43 -12.49
C ALA A 10 -14.88 -43.07 -13.13
N LYS A 11 -15.91 -42.28 -13.45
CA LYS A 11 -15.79 -40.85 -13.75
C LYS A 11 -15.02 -40.21 -12.60
N SER A 12 -13.74 -39.90 -12.83
CA SER A 12 -12.95 -39.13 -11.89
C SER A 12 -13.70 -37.84 -11.58
N ALA A 13 -14.03 -37.61 -10.32
CA ALA A 13 -14.57 -36.34 -9.89
C ALA A 13 -13.68 -35.21 -10.42
N PRO A 14 -14.24 -34.06 -10.84
CA PRO A 14 -13.42 -32.92 -11.22
C PRO A 14 -12.44 -32.63 -10.10
N PRO A 15 -11.16 -32.34 -10.38
CA PRO A 15 -10.21 -31.98 -9.33
C PRO A 15 -10.83 -30.83 -8.55
N GLN A 16 -11.08 -31.06 -7.26
CA GLN A 16 -11.56 -30.02 -6.36
C GLN A 16 -10.46 -28.96 -6.33
N LEU A 17 -10.68 -27.86 -7.05
CA LEU A 17 -9.79 -26.70 -6.99
C LEU A 17 -9.83 -26.24 -5.54
N LEU A 18 -8.74 -26.47 -4.81
CA LEU A 18 -8.56 -25.89 -3.49
C LEU A 18 -8.79 -24.38 -3.59
N PRO A 19 -9.46 -23.76 -2.61
CA PRO A 19 -9.66 -22.32 -2.64
C PRO A 19 -8.29 -21.65 -2.70
N LYS A 20 -8.03 -20.90 -3.78
CA LYS A 20 -6.84 -20.07 -3.89
C LYS A 20 -7.06 -18.84 -3.02
N THR A 21 -6.30 -18.74 -1.95
CA THR A 21 -6.20 -17.58 -1.08
C THR A 21 -5.10 -16.64 -1.57
N PHE A 22 -5.01 -15.43 -1.01
CA PHE A 22 -3.91 -14.51 -1.27
C PHE A 22 -2.55 -15.13 -0.92
N LEU A 23 -2.48 -15.96 0.12
CA LEU A 23 -1.24 -16.61 0.58
C LEU A 23 -0.75 -17.68 -0.40
N ASP A 24 -1.63 -18.26 -1.21
CA ASP A 24 -1.27 -19.25 -2.22
C ASP A 24 -0.62 -18.63 -3.48
N LEU A 25 -0.59 -17.29 -3.57
CA LEU A 25 0.07 -16.60 -4.67
C LEU A 25 1.60 -16.62 -4.47
N PRO A 26 2.40 -16.64 -5.56
CA PRO A 26 3.84 -16.43 -5.47
C PRO A 26 4.19 -15.12 -4.76
N HIS A 27 5.32 -15.09 -4.05
CA HIS A 27 5.79 -13.94 -3.27
C HIS A 27 5.79 -12.65 -4.09
N GLU A 28 6.31 -12.69 -5.31
CA GLU A 28 6.43 -11.53 -6.19
C GLU A 28 5.06 -10.95 -6.54
N LEU A 29 4.03 -11.81 -6.70
CA LEU A 29 2.68 -11.37 -7.00
C LEU A 29 2.00 -10.77 -5.78
N ARG A 30 2.23 -11.32 -4.58
CA ARG A 30 1.74 -10.72 -3.33
C ARG A 30 2.37 -9.35 -3.11
N GLN A 31 3.68 -9.23 -3.27
CA GLN A 31 4.42 -7.97 -3.19
C GLN A 31 3.88 -6.94 -4.19
N LYS A 32 3.65 -7.35 -5.44
CA LYS A 32 3.04 -6.47 -6.45
C LYS A 32 1.66 -5.97 -6.02
N ILE A 33 0.77 -6.84 -5.54
CA ILE A 33 -0.57 -6.43 -5.09
C ILE A 33 -0.49 -5.46 -3.90
N ILE A 34 0.41 -5.73 -2.94
CA ILE A 34 0.63 -4.85 -1.78
C ILE A 34 1.17 -3.50 -2.26
N PHE A 35 2.16 -3.49 -3.16
CA PHE A 35 2.73 -2.27 -3.73
C PHE A 35 1.67 -1.41 -4.43
N GLU A 36 0.88 -2.01 -5.31
CA GLU A 36 -0.23 -1.33 -6.01
C GLU A 36 -1.29 -0.80 -5.03
N THR A 37 -1.44 -1.44 -3.87
CA THR A 37 -2.33 -0.95 -2.80
C THR A 37 -1.79 0.32 -2.15
N TYR A 38 -0.48 0.41 -1.87
CA TYR A 38 0.14 1.63 -1.36
C TYR A 38 0.11 2.77 -2.39
N GLU A 39 0.41 2.48 -3.66
CA GLU A 39 0.28 3.44 -4.76
C GLU A 39 -1.18 3.91 -4.94
N SER A 40 -2.15 3.01 -4.76
CA SER A 40 -3.56 3.38 -4.78
C SER A 40 -3.97 4.17 -3.53
N MET A 41 -3.39 3.90 -2.35
CA MET A 41 -3.64 4.69 -1.14
C MET A 41 -3.14 6.13 -1.29
N GLN A 42 -2.03 6.35 -2.00
CA GLN A 42 -1.61 7.68 -2.46
C GLN A 42 -2.75 8.42 -3.21
N CYS A 43 -3.65 7.67 -3.85
CA CYS A 43 -4.82 8.19 -4.54
C CYS A 43 -6.11 8.25 -3.70
N ILE A 44 -6.19 7.54 -2.56
CA ILE A 44 -7.44 7.29 -1.80
C ILE A 44 -7.59 8.15 -0.52
N ALA A 45 -6.69 9.11 -0.26
CA ALA A 45 -6.85 10.14 0.79
C ALA A 45 -8.01 11.14 0.54
N ASN A 46 -9.13 10.65 -0.01
CA ASN A 46 -10.26 11.35 -0.62
C ASN A 46 -11.54 11.34 0.24
N ARG A 47 -11.48 11.03 1.53
CA ARG A 47 -12.67 11.13 2.39
C ARG A 47 -12.78 12.49 3.07
N SER A 48 -13.51 13.37 2.35
CA SER A 48 -14.32 14.52 2.79
C SER A 48 -13.64 15.63 3.61
N ASP A 49 -13.89 16.88 3.17
CA ASP A 49 -13.44 18.19 3.67
C ASP A 49 -12.05 18.69 3.24
N THR A 50 -11.14 17.82 2.76
CA THR A 50 -9.80 18.23 2.29
C THR A 50 -9.42 17.72 0.90
N ILE A 51 -10.39 17.35 0.06
CA ILE A 51 -10.16 16.71 -1.26
C ILE A 51 -9.18 17.49 -2.14
N TYR A 52 -9.28 18.82 -2.19
CA TYR A 52 -8.37 19.65 -2.97
C TYR A 52 -6.94 19.60 -2.43
N GLN A 53 -6.78 19.62 -1.10
CA GLN A 53 -5.48 19.56 -0.44
C GLN A 53 -4.85 18.17 -0.53
N SER A 54 -5.64 17.11 -0.45
CA SER A 54 -5.20 15.73 -0.68
C SER A 54 -4.74 15.53 -2.13
N PHE A 55 -5.50 16.06 -3.10
CA PHE A 55 -5.09 16.03 -4.52
C PHE A 55 -3.81 16.84 -4.75
N PHE A 56 -3.71 18.04 -4.15
CA PHE A 56 -2.52 18.86 -4.28
C PHE A 56 -1.31 18.23 -3.58
N LEU A 57 -1.50 17.59 -2.43
CA LEU A 57 -0.46 16.83 -1.74
C LEU A 57 0.03 15.66 -2.61
N LYS A 58 -0.88 14.94 -3.27
CA LYS A 58 -0.52 13.90 -4.24
C LYS A 58 0.35 14.46 -5.37
N VAL A 59 -0.11 15.53 -6.03
CA VAL A 59 0.65 16.17 -7.12
C VAL A 59 2.01 16.66 -6.62
N LEU A 60 2.06 17.27 -5.43
CA LEU A 60 3.31 17.68 -4.82
C LEU A 60 4.23 16.49 -4.60
N ILE A 61 3.76 15.39 -4.03
CA ILE A 61 4.56 14.18 -3.80
C ILE A 61 5.08 13.60 -5.12
N GLU A 62 4.22 13.47 -6.14
CA GLU A 62 4.60 12.94 -7.47
C GLU A 62 5.65 13.84 -8.15
N THR A 63 5.48 15.16 -8.07
CA THR A 63 6.41 16.14 -8.65
C THR A 63 7.68 16.35 -7.80
N SER A 64 7.65 15.91 -6.55
CA SER A 64 8.75 15.98 -5.58
C SER A 64 9.43 14.61 -5.41
N SER A 65 9.36 13.75 -6.43
CA SER A 65 9.96 12.41 -6.42
C SER A 65 11.49 12.41 -6.56
N ASP A 66 12.11 13.57 -6.76
CA ASP A 66 13.56 13.72 -6.64
C ASP A 66 13.98 13.61 -5.17
N GLU A 67 14.79 12.58 -4.84
CA GLU A 67 15.28 12.28 -3.49
C GLU A 67 15.98 13.46 -2.81
N VAL A 68 16.57 14.39 -3.59
CA VAL A 68 17.39 15.48 -3.02
C VAL A 68 16.55 16.74 -2.73
N SER A 69 15.70 17.14 -3.67
CA SER A 69 14.94 18.39 -3.59
C SER A 69 13.49 18.20 -3.12
N GLY A 70 12.97 16.99 -3.27
CA GLY A 70 11.60 16.63 -3.01
C GLY A 70 11.14 16.89 -1.58
N PRO A 71 11.82 16.32 -0.55
CA PRO A 71 11.44 16.52 0.84
C PRO A 71 11.43 18.00 1.24
N ARG A 72 12.35 18.81 0.69
CA ARG A 72 12.45 20.25 0.98
C ARG A 72 11.31 21.06 0.37
N LEU A 73 10.94 20.76 -0.88
CA LEU A 73 9.80 21.39 -1.55
C LEU A 73 8.52 21.10 -0.76
N LEU A 74 8.31 19.83 -0.42
CA LEU A 74 7.14 19.39 0.34
C LEU A 74 7.12 20.01 1.76
N ALA A 75 8.26 20.06 2.45
CA ALA A 75 8.39 20.69 3.76
C ALA A 75 8.02 22.19 3.72
N SER A 76 8.43 22.92 2.67
CA SER A 76 8.04 24.33 2.49
C SER A 76 6.52 24.51 2.39
N HIS A 77 5.83 23.61 1.68
CA HIS A 77 4.36 23.65 1.60
C HIS A 77 3.67 23.29 2.92
N ILE A 78 4.16 22.25 3.60
CA ILE A 78 3.68 21.84 4.93
C ILE A 78 3.84 22.99 5.95
N THR A 79 4.99 23.67 5.94
CA THR A 79 5.30 24.78 6.86
C THR A 79 4.38 25.98 6.62
N ARG A 80 4.08 26.30 5.35
CA ARG A 80 3.29 27.49 5.00
C ARG A 80 1.79 27.32 5.22
N HIS A 81 1.30 26.08 5.31
CA HIS A 81 -0.13 25.81 5.31
C HIS A 81 -0.50 24.76 6.38
N PRO A 82 -1.11 25.18 7.51
CA PRO A 82 -1.49 24.26 8.60
C PRO A 82 -2.38 23.09 8.13
N VAL A 83 -3.24 23.32 7.15
CA VAL A 83 -4.09 22.27 6.56
C VAL A 83 -3.26 21.21 5.85
N PHE A 84 -2.20 21.59 5.14
CA PHE A 84 -1.30 20.61 4.49
C PHE A 84 -0.55 19.78 5.51
N ARG A 85 -0.14 20.38 6.64
CA ARG A 85 0.43 19.64 7.75
C ARG A 85 -0.54 18.61 8.31
N PHE A 86 -1.76 19.01 8.65
CA PHE A 86 -2.79 18.11 9.15
C PHE A 86 -3.08 16.96 8.17
N VAL A 87 -3.22 17.25 6.88
CA VAL A 87 -3.47 16.21 5.85
C VAL A 87 -2.26 15.29 5.68
N SER A 88 -1.04 15.82 5.69
CA SER A 88 0.19 15.02 5.54
C SER A 88 0.40 14.08 6.72
N GLU A 89 0.25 14.58 7.95
CA GLU A 89 0.34 13.78 9.18
C GLU A 89 -0.77 12.73 9.24
N GLY A 90 -2.02 13.11 8.94
CA GLY A 90 -3.15 12.17 8.91
C GLY A 90 -3.03 11.09 7.84
N PHE A 91 -2.42 11.40 6.69
CA PHE A 91 -2.18 10.42 5.65
C PHE A 91 -1.08 9.44 6.04
N LEU A 92 0.04 9.93 6.57
CA LEU A 92 1.11 9.09 7.08
C LEU A 92 0.61 8.14 8.19
N HIS A 93 -0.22 8.65 9.11
CA HIS A 93 -0.83 7.84 10.15
C HIS A 93 -1.68 6.68 9.57
N GLN A 94 -2.51 6.94 8.57
CA GLN A 94 -3.32 5.90 7.92
C GLN A 94 -2.46 4.82 7.25
N VAL A 95 -1.32 5.21 6.64
CA VAL A 95 -0.36 4.27 6.06
C VAL A 95 0.26 3.38 7.14
N GLU A 96 0.60 3.94 8.29
CA GLU A 96 1.15 3.22 9.44
C GLU A 96 0.14 2.25 10.06
N GLU A 97 -1.11 2.69 10.25
CA GLU A 97 -2.21 1.84 10.73
C GLU A 97 -2.50 0.67 9.78
N TRP A 98 -2.56 0.97 8.48
CA TRP A 98 -2.76 -0.05 7.44
C TRP A 98 -1.61 -1.06 7.39
N THR A 99 -0.37 -0.56 7.46
CA THR A 99 0.84 -1.39 7.56
C THR A 99 0.76 -2.34 8.75
N SER A 100 0.43 -1.79 9.93
CA SER A 100 0.32 -2.56 11.16
C SER A 100 -0.76 -3.64 11.03
N THR A 101 -1.93 -3.27 10.50
CA THR A 101 -3.06 -4.18 10.30
C THR A 101 -2.68 -5.34 9.37
N LEU A 102 -2.03 -5.05 8.23
CA LEU A 102 -1.58 -6.10 7.30
C LEU A 102 -0.64 -7.10 7.98
N LYS A 103 0.32 -6.61 8.78
CA LYS A 103 1.28 -7.46 9.50
C LYS A 103 0.62 -8.30 10.61
N GLU A 104 -0.42 -7.78 11.25
CA GLU A 104 -1.13 -8.47 12.32
C GLU A 104 -2.05 -9.58 11.80
N VAL A 105 -2.80 -9.32 10.73
CA VAL A 105 -3.82 -10.25 10.21
C VAL A 105 -3.17 -11.55 9.70
N HIS A 106 -2.02 -11.48 9.05
CA HIS A 106 -1.26 -12.65 8.61
C HIS A 106 0.25 -12.45 8.78
N LYS A 107 0.86 -13.04 9.81
CA LYS A 107 2.32 -12.93 10.05
C LYS A 107 3.17 -13.31 8.83
N GLU A 108 2.68 -14.24 8.01
CA GLU A 108 3.33 -14.70 6.79
C GLU A 108 3.51 -13.60 5.73
N ILE A 109 2.65 -12.57 5.71
CA ILE A 109 2.78 -11.45 4.76
C ILE A 109 3.72 -10.36 5.27
N SER A 110 4.15 -10.40 6.53
CA SER A 110 4.99 -9.33 7.10
C SER A 110 6.27 -9.10 6.29
N VAL A 111 6.91 -10.17 5.83
CA VAL A 111 8.13 -10.08 5.00
C VAL A 111 7.84 -9.37 3.68
N ASP A 112 6.70 -9.67 3.05
CA ASP A 112 6.29 -9.04 1.79
C ASP A 112 5.94 -7.55 2.02
N VAL A 113 5.28 -7.24 3.14
CA VAL A 113 4.96 -5.85 3.54
C VAL A 113 6.22 -5.04 3.84
N ASP A 114 7.16 -5.59 4.60
CA ASP A 114 8.43 -4.94 4.94
C ASP A 114 9.26 -4.66 3.68
N TYR A 115 9.30 -5.63 2.76
CA TYR A 115 9.94 -5.44 1.46
C TYR A 115 9.30 -4.31 0.67
N VAL A 116 7.97 -4.30 0.54
CA VAL A 116 7.25 -3.28 -0.23
C VAL A 116 7.43 -1.89 0.38
N ILE A 117 7.33 -1.74 1.70
CA ILE A 117 7.53 -0.44 2.36
C ILE A 117 8.92 0.11 2.09
N GLY A 118 9.94 -0.74 2.07
CA GLY A 118 11.30 -0.34 1.68
C GLY A 118 11.48 0.04 0.21
N LYS A 119 10.45 -0.11 -0.63
CA LYS A 119 10.43 0.23 -2.06
C LYS A 119 9.49 1.37 -2.42
N VAL A 120 8.72 1.90 -1.46
CA VAL A 120 7.75 2.97 -1.70
C VAL A 120 8.37 4.29 -1.26
N ASP A 121 9.06 4.94 -2.20
CA ASP A 121 9.91 6.11 -1.93
C ASP A 121 9.12 7.30 -1.36
N TRP A 122 7.87 7.49 -1.80
CA TRP A 122 7.06 8.62 -1.38
C TRP A 122 6.75 8.62 0.12
N ILE A 123 6.66 7.45 0.76
CA ILE A 123 6.44 7.35 2.21
C ILE A 123 7.62 7.98 2.95
N GLN A 124 8.83 7.70 2.50
CA GLN A 124 10.05 8.26 3.08
C GLN A 124 10.14 9.77 2.82
N THR A 125 9.88 10.21 1.59
CA THR A 125 9.83 11.63 1.23
C THR A 125 8.84 12.42 2.09
N LEU A 126 7.66 11.85 2.36
CA LEU A 126 6.63 12.48 3.19
C LEU A 126 7.06 12.56 4.67
N LYS A 127 7.66 11.48 5.21
CA LYS A 127 8.21 11.46 6.57
C LYS A 127 9.26 12.56 6.77
N GLU A 128 10.24 12.62 5.87
CA GLU A 128 11.30 13.63 5.91
C GLU A 128 10.73 15.04 5.77
N ALA A 129 9.74 15.26 4.92
CA ALA A 129 9.11 16.56 4.76
C ALA A 129 8.37 17.04 6.02
N ILE A 130 7.67 16.14 6.72
CA ILE A 130 6.98 16.45 7.99
C ILE A 130 8.01 16.75 9.10
N GLU A 131 9.09 15.98 9.16
CA GLU A 131 10.18 16.20 10.11
C GLU A 131 10.86 17.56 9.87
N LEU A 132 11.27 17.83 8.63
CA LEU A 132 11.84 19.11 8.23
C LEU A 132 10.92 20.28 8.58
N ALA A 133 9.63 20.20 8.25
CA ALA A 133 8.66 21.25 8.57
C ALA A 133 8.46 21.46 10.08
N SER A 134 8.78 20.47 10.91
CA SER A 134 8.72 20.57 12.37
C SER A 134 9.95 21.26 12.97
N THR A 135 11.10 21.20 12.29
CA THR A 135 12.34 21.87 12.74
C THR A 135 12.37 23.37 12.49
N VAL A 136 11.59 23.87 11.52
CA VAL A 136 11.62 25.28 11.09
C VAL A 136 10.90 26.22 12.07
N GLY A 137 10.07 25.69 12.98
CA GLY A 137 9.39 26.46 14.03
C GLY A 137 8.27 27.38 13.48
N TRP A 138 7.15 27.44 14.20
CA TRP A 138 6.10 28.45 13.99
C TRP A 138 6.36 29.67 14.86
#